data_AF-A0A2M7J238-F1
#
_entry.id   AF-A0A2M7J238-F1
#
_cell.length_a   1.000
_cell.length_b   1.000
_cell.length_c   1.000
_cell.angle_alpha   90.00
_cell.angle_beta   90.00
_cell.angle_gamma   90.00
#
_symmetry.space_group_name_H-M   'P 1'
#
loop_
_entity.id
_entity.type
_entity.pdbx_description
1 polymer ?
#
loop_
_entity_poly.entity_id
_entity_poly.type
_entity_poly.pdbx_seq_one_letter_code
_entity_poly.pdbx_strand_id
1 'polypeptide(L)'
;MIERLAVLLQYLLPKQALTEFAGKVAGAQGSWIPALISWFIGRYKVNMAEAANPDICSYATFNDFFTRALKPGARPLAEANYVCPVDGAISQFGRIEHDQLFQAKGHTYSTTALVGGDAALAAQFQNGSFATIYLSPKDYHRIHMPCDGRLTRM
;
A
#
# COMPACT_ATOMS: atom_id res chain seq x y z
N MET A 1 11.12 20.92 14.07
CA MET A 1 9.95 21.77 14.37
C MET A 1 8.78 21.46 13.44
N ILE A 2 8.99 21.47 12.11
CA ILE A 2 7.97 21.12 11.10
C ILE A 2 7.45 19.68 11.26
N GLU A 3 8.32 18.70 11.53
CA GLU A 3 7.89 17.30 11.74
C GLU A 3 6.94 17.13 12.93
N ARG A 4 7.23 17.82 14.05
CA ARG A 4 6.36 17.77 15.24
C ARG A 4 5.00 18.41 14.99
N LEU A 5 4.96 19.48 14.19
CA LEU A 5 3.72 20.12 13.76
C LEU A 5 2.92 19.22 12.82
N ALA A 6 3.57 18.59 11.85
CA ALA A 6 2.93 17.63 10.95
C ALA A 6 2.35 16.43 11.71
N VAL A 7 3.08 15.90 12.69
CA VAL A 7 2.61 14.84 13.58
C VAL A 7 1.44 15.32 14.45
N LEU A 8 1.52 16.52 15.04
CA LEU A 8 0.42 17.09 15.83
C LEU A 8 -0.86 17.22 15.00
N LEU A 9 -0.76 17.68 13.75
CA LEU A 9 -1.89 17.72 12.83
C LEU A 9 -2.49 16.32 12.61
N GLN A 10 -1.67 15.28 12.47
CA GLN A 10 -2.18 13.91 12.37
C GLN A 10 -2.97 13.47 13.62
N TYR A 11 -2.61 13.94 14.81
CA TYR A 11 -3.38 13.67 16.03
C TYR A 11 -4.72 14.39 16.06
N LEU A 12 -4.75 15.67 15.64
CA LEU A 12 -5.93 16.53 15.70
C LEU A 12 -6.94 16.27 14.58
N LEU A 13 -6.49 15.85 13.41
CA LEU A 13 -7.37 15.66 12.25
C LEU A 13 -8.37 14.51 12.49
N PRO A 14 -9.66 14.69 12.12
CA PRO A 14 -10.68 13.65 12.19
C PRO A 14 -10.47 12.64 11.05
N LYS A 15 -9.46 11.77 11.23
CA LYS A 15 -8.96 10.83 10.21
C LYS A 15 -10.07 10.00 9.58
N GLN A 16 -11.00 9.47 10.38
CA GLN A 16 -12.11 8.67 9.87
C GLN A 16 -13.04 9.48 8.94
N ALA A 17 -13.46 10.68 9.36
CA ALA A 17 -14.32 11.52 8.54
C ALA A 17 -13.63 11.95 7.24
N LEU A 18 -12.31 12.22 7.28
CA LEU A 18 -11.52 12.52 6.09
C LEU A 18 -11.44 11.32 5.15
N THR A 19 -11.22 10.11 5.68
CA THR A 19 -11.19 8.88 4.88
C THR A 19 -12.55 8.60 4.23
N GLU A 20 -13.65 8.75 4.97
CA GLU A 20 -15.00 8.56 4.43
C GLU A 20 -15.32 9.59 3.34
N PHE A 21 -14.96 10.85 3.56
CA PHE A 21 -15.10 11.90 2.55
C PHE A 21 -14.25 11.60 1.31
N ALA A 22 -12.97 11.29 1.49
CA ALA A 22 -12.06 10.94 0.40
C ALA A 22 -12.57 9.72 -0.38
N GLY A 23 -13.11 8.71 0.29
CA GLY A 23 -13.70 7.54 -0.34
C GLY A 23 -14.93 7.87 -1.19
N LYS A 24 -15.82 8.75 -0.69
CA LYS A 24 -16.97 9.24 -1.45
C LYS A 24 -16.55 10.02 -2.70
N VAL A 25 -15.56 10.92 -2.57
CA VAL A 25 -15.01 11.67 -3.70
C VAL A 25 -14.34 10.71 -4.69
N ALA A 26 -13.51 9.80 -4.20
CA ALA A 26 -12.73 8.92 -5.06
C ALA A 26 -13.59 7.89 -5.83
N GLY A 27 -14.74 7.50 -5.27
CA GLY A 27 -15.73 6.63 -5.92
C GLY A 27 -16.82 7.36 -6.71
N ALA A 28 -16.86 8.69 -6.68
CA ALA A 28 -17.83 9.46 -7.45
C ALA A 28 -17.44 9.53 -8.93
N GLN A 29 -18.45 9.58 -9.79
CA GLN A 29 -18.29 9.82 -11.22
C GLN A 29 -18.58 11.29 -11.53
N GLY A 30 -17.84 11.88 -12.46
CA GLY A 30 -18.09 13.26 -12.90
C GLY A 30 -17.05 13.79 -13.87
N SER A 31 -17.41 14.85 -14.59
CA SER A 31 -16.52 15.51 -15.57
C SER A 31 -15.26 16.12 -14.95
N TRP A 32 -15.20 16.25 -13.63
CA TRP A 32 -14.06 16.75 -12.87
C TRP A 32 -13.00 15.67 -12.59
N ILE A 33 -13.30 14.38 -12.81
CA ILE A 33 -12.39 13.26 -12.53
C ILE A 33 -11.06 13.37 -13.30
N PRO A 34 -11.03 13.66 -14.62
CA PRO A 34 -9.77 13.83 -15.34
C PRO A 34 -8.91 14.96 -14.78
N ALA A 35 -9.52 16.04 -14.29
CA ALA A 35 -8.80 17.14 -13.66
C ALA A 35 -8.15 16.72 -12.33
N LEU A 36 -8.88 15.95 -11.49
CA LEU A 36 -8.31 15.40 -10.26
C LEU A 36 -7.16 14.44 -10.55
N ILE A 37 -7.32 13.54 -11.52
CA ILE A 37 -6.28 12.59 -11.94
C ILE A 37 -5.04 13.35 -12.45
N SER A 38 -5.22 14.35 -13.32
CA SER A 38 -4.14 15.17 -13.86
C SER A 38 -3.36 15.89 -12.75
N TRP A 39 -4.07 16.50 -11.79
CA TRP A 39 -3.45 17.09 -10.61
C TRP A 39 -2.61 16.08 -9.82
N PHE A 40 -3.17 14.88 -9.59
CA PHE A 40 -2.49 13.83 -8.82
C PHE A 40 -1.22 13.33 -9.53
N ILE A 41 -1.30 13.10 -10.85
CA ILE A 41 -0.15 12.74 -11.69
C ILE A 41 0.94 13.81 -11.56
N GLY A 42 0.61 15.09 -11.69
CA GLY A 42 1.57 16.19 -11.56
C GLY A 42 2.19 16.28 -10.16
N ARG A 43 1.37 16.08 -9.12
CA ARG A 43 1.80 16.19 -7.71
C ARG A 43 2.70 15.05 -7.28
N TYR A 44 2.42 13.82 -7.71
CA TYR A 44 3.11 12.60 -7.27
C TYR A 44 4.06 12.02 -8.32
N LYS A 45 4.06 12.57 -9.54
CA LYS A 45 4.87 12.11 -10.68
C LYS A 45 4.57 10.66 -11.04
N VAL A 46 3.28 10.35 -11.17
CA VAL A 46 2.81 9.01 -11.56
C VAL A 46 3.29 8.68 -12.97
N ASN A 47 3.92 7.51 -13.16
CA ASN A 47 4.33 7.06 -14.49
C ASN A 47 3.14 6.44 -15.24
N MET A 48 2.51 7.22 -16.12
CA MET A 48 1.40 6.73 -16.96
C MET A 48 1.87 5.91 -18.16
N ALA A 49 3.17 5.90 -18.49
CA ALA A 49 3.68 5.10 -19.61
C ALA A 49 3.58 3.59 -19.34
N GLU A 50 3.54 3.18 -18.07
CA GLU A 50 3.39 1.78 -17.65
C GLU A 50 1.93 1.36 -17.47
N ALA A 51 0.99 2.31 -17.38
CA ALA A 51 -0.43 2.01 -17.24
C ALA A 51 -0.96 1.30 -18.49
N ALA A 52 -1.81 0.29 -18.29
CA ALA A 52 -2.47 -0.43 -19.38
C ALA A 52 -3.28 0.53 -20.27
N ASN A 53 -3.95 1.51 -19.64
CA ASN A 53 -4.57 2.63 -20.33
C ASN A 53 -3.98 3.97 -19.85
N PRO A 54 -3.16 4.65 -20.68
CA PRO A 54 -2.61 5.96 -20.32
C PRO A 54 -3.62 7.11 -20.45
N ASP A 55 -4.76 6.92 -21.11
CA ASP A 55 -5.78 7.95 -21.26
C ASP A 55 -6.53 8.19 -19.94
N ILE A 56 -6.29 9.36 -19.33
CA ILE A 56 -6.90 9.73 -18.05
C ILE A 56 -8.42 9.93 -18.15
N CYS A 57 -8.95 10.20 -19.34
CA CYS A 57 -10.39 10.38 -19.57
C CYS A 57 -11.15 9.05 -19.59
N SER A 58 -10.44 7.93 -19.68
CA SER A 58 -11.04 6.59 -19.68
C SER A 58 -11.44 6.09 -18.29
N TYR A 59 -10.94 6.70 -17.22
CA TYR A 59 -11.24 6.30 -15.85
C TYR A 59 -12.55 6.96 -15.39
N ALA A 60 -13.54 6.16 -15.00
CA ALA A 60 -14.84 6.66 -14.55
C ALA A 60 -14.76 7.34 -13.18
N THR A 61 -13.87 6.87 -12.31
CA THR A 61 -13.64 7.38 -10.96
C THR A 61 -12.15 7.52 -10.66
N PHE A 62 -11.81 8.24 -9.59
CA PHE A 62 -10.41 8.30 -9.14
C PHE A 62 -9.92 6.94 -8.60
N ASN A 63 -10.81 6.14 -7.99
CA ASN A 63 -10.48 4.78 -7.53
C ASN A 63 -10.08 3.87 -8.69
N ASP A 64 -10.73 3.99 -9.86
CA ASP A 64 -10.36 3.24 -11.06
C ASP A 64 -8.93 3.58 -11.51
N PHE A 65 -8.58 4.87 -11.45
CA PHE A 65 -7.22 5.33 -11.74
C PHE A 65 -6.20 4.90 -10.67
N PHE A 66 -6.55 5.00 -9.39
CA PHE A 66 -5.65 4.64 -8.29
C PHE A 66 -5.31 3.15 -8.32
N THR A 67 -6.28 2.33 -8.71
CA THR A 67 -6.13 0.88 -8.93
C THR A 67 -5.91 0.51 -10.41
N ARG A 68 -5.39 1.42 -11.24
CA ARG A 68 -5.12 1.17 -12.68
C ARG A 68 -4.31 -0.10 -12.90
N ALA A 69 -4.64 -0.84 -13.96
CA ALA A 69 -3.81 -1.97 -14.40
C ALA A 69 -2.50 -1.46 -15.04
N LEU A 70 -1.44 -2.27 -14.97
CA LEU A 70 -0.22 -2.05 -15.74
C LEU A 70 -0.25 -2.82 -17.07
N LYS A 71 0.57 -2.39 -18.03
CA LYS A 71 0.76 -3.10 -19.30
C LYS A 71 1.26 -4.53 -19.06
N PRO A 72 0.80 -5.51 -19.86
CA PRO A 72 1.41 -6.84 -19.88
C PRO A 72 2.93 -6.73 -20.08
N GLY A 73 3.70 -7.50 -19.32
CA GLY A 73 5.16 -7.50 -19.40
C GLY A 73 5.87 -6.32 -18.72
N ALA A 74 5.15 -5.34 -18.15
CA ALA A 74 5.77 -4.22 -17.41
C ALA A 74 6.48 -4.67 -16.12
N ARG A 75 6.14 -5.86 -15.61
CA ARG A 75 6.72 -6.50 -14.42
C ARG A 75 6.99 -7.98 -14.72
N PRO A 76 8.10 -8.31 -15.40
CA PRO A 76 8.50 -9.71 -15.57
C PRO A 76 8.78 -10.33 -14.20
N LEU A 77 8.34 -11.56 -13.99
CA LEU A 77 8.61 -12.30 -12.75
C LEU A 77 10.06 -12.77 -12.75
N ALA A 78 10.72 -12.64 -11.60
CA ALA A 78 12.06 -13.18 -11.40
C ALA A 78 12.00 -14.69 -11.14
N GLU A 79 13.04 -15.41 -11.56
CA GLU A 79 13.26 -16.80 -11.16
C GLU A 79 13.75 -16.84 -9.70
N ALA A 80 12.82 -16.79 -8.76
CA ALA A 80 13.09 -16.80 -7.33
C ALA A 80 11.99 -17.54 -6.57
N ASN A 81 12.33 -18.06 -5.38
CA ASN A 81 11.35 -18.72 -4.50
C ASN A 81 10.22 -17.76 -4.05
N TYR A 82 10.55 -16.47 -3.93
CA TYR A 82 9.61 -15.42 -3.59
C TYR A 82 9.89 -14.19 -4.47
N VAL A 83 8.83 -13.57 -4.98
CA VAL A 83 8.88 -12.30 -5.69
C VAL A 83 8.24 -11.19 -4.88
N CYS A 84 8.55 -9.93 -5.20
CA CYS A 84 7.95 -8.80 -4.51
C CYS A 84 6.44 -8.72 -4.85
N PRO A 85 5.55 -8.64 -3.84
CA PRO A 85 4.10 -8.63 -4.08
C PRO A 85 3.57 -7.29 -4.58
N VAL A 86 4.34 -6.20 -4.45
CA VAL A 86 3.90 -4.82 -4.72
C VAL A 86 5.01 -3.97 -5.32
N ASP A 87 4.64 -2.89 -5.99
CA ASP A 87 5.55 -1.78 -6.28
C ASP A 87 5.65 -0.88 -5.04
N GLY A 88 6.85 -0.61 -4.55
CA GLY A 88 7.03 0.26 -3.39
C GLY A 88 8.47 0.29 -2.89
N ALA A 89 8.65 0.72 -1.64
CA ALA A 89 9.94 0.74 -0.97
C ALA A 89 9.92 -0.16 0.26
N ILE A 90 10.98 -0.95 0.46
CA ILE A 90 11.16 -1.71 1.70
C ILE A 90 11.38 -0.70 2.83
N SER A 91 10.45 -0.67 3.78
CA SER A 91 10.56 0.12 4.99
C SER A 91 11.49 -0.55 5.99
N GLN A 92 11.26 -1.83 6.27
CA GLN A 92 12.06 -2.68 7.16
C GLN A 92 11.94 -4.14 6.73
N PHE A 93 12.95 -4.96 7.01
CA PHE A 93 12.90 -6.41 6.84
C PHE A 93 13.89 -7.07 7.81
N GLY A 94 13.68 -8.34 8.14
CA GLY A 94 14.57 -9.06 9.03
C GLY A 94 13.92 -10.28 9.65
N ARG A 95 14.52 -10.74 10.75
CA ARG A 95 13.99 -11.85 11.55
C ARG A 95 12.98 -11.33 12.58
N ILE A 96 11.98 -12.15 12.87
CA ILE A 96 11.08 -11.95 14.01
C ILE A 96 11.77 -12.55 15.23
N GLU A 97 12.12 -11.74 16.22
CA GLU A 97 12.80 -12.21 17.45
C GLU A 97 11.85 -12.13 18.63
N HIS A 98 11.57 -13.27 19.29
CA HIS A 98 10.76 -13.33 20.51
C HIS A 98 9.43 -12.55 20.41
N ASP A 99 8.67 -12.77 19.34
CA ASP A 99 7.40 -12.08 19.04
C ASP A 99 7.54 -10.60 18.66
N GLN A 100 8.74 -10.06 18.40
CA GLN A 100 8.92 -8.65 18.05
C GLN A 100 9.24 -8.44 16.56
N LEU A 101 8.49 -7.50 15.95
CA LEU A 101 8.78 -6.94 14.64
C LEU A 101 9.32 -5.51 14.80
N PHE A 102 10.31 -5.15 13.98
CA PHE A 102 10.90 -3.81 14.00
C PHE A 102 10.22 -2.90 12.96
N GLN A 103 9.71 -1.75 13.42
CA GLN A 103 8.94 -0.83 12.56
C GLN A 103 9.80 0.32 12.03
N ALA A 104 10.53 1.00 12.92
CA ALA A 104 11.52 2.05 12.69
C ALA A 104 11.92 2.69 14.03
N LYS A 105 13.11 3.29 14.12
CA LYS A 105 13.52 4.18 15.25
C LYS A 105 13.27 3.59 16.64
N GLY A 106 13.64 2.33 16.87
CA GLY A 106 13.55 1.68 18.19
C GLY A 106 12.13 1.32 18.64
N HIS A 107 11.13 1.42 17.75
CA HIS A 107 9.77 0.98 18.04
C HIS A 107 9.57 -0.44 17.51
N THR A 108 9.20 -1.33 18.41
CA THR A 108 8.81 -2.70 18.13
C THR A 108 7.34 -2.90 18.45
N TYR A 109 6.67 -3.75 17.69
CA TYR A 109 5.33 -4.23 18.02
C TYR A 109 5.32 -5.76 18.00
N SER A 110 4.36 -6.36 18.72
CA SER A 110 4.29 -7.81 18.79
C SER A 110 3.60 -8.42 17.57
N THR A 111 3.99 -9.62 17.16
CA THR A 111 3.28 -10.37 16.11
C THR A 111 1.86 -10.65 16.55
N THR A 112 1.66 -10.95 17.84
CA THR A 112 0.33 -11.11 18.43
C THR A 112 -0.56 -9.87 18.21
N ALA A 113 -0.03 -8.67 18.43
CA ALA A 113 -0.78 -7.44 18.16
C ALA A 113 -1.05 -7.24 16.66
N LEU A 114 -0.09 -7.58 15.80
CA LEU A 114 -0.23 -7.46 14.34
C LEU A 114 -1.37 -8.34 13.81
N VAL A 115 -1.52 -9.55 14.32
CA VAL A 115 -2.56 -10.49 13.87
C VAL A 115 -3.88 -10.36 14.65
N GLY A 116 -4.12 -9.20 15.27
CA GLY A 116 -5.39 -8.88 15.93
C GLY A 116 -5.61 -9.61 17.26
N GLY A 117 -4.55 -10.00 17.95
CA GLY A 117 -4.61 -10.67 19.26
C GLY A 117 -4.66 -12.21 19.20
N ASP A 118 -4.61 -12.80 18.01
CA ASP A 118 -4.62 -14.26 17.81
C ASP A 118 -3.24 -14.87 18.11
N ALA A 119 -3.03 -15.26 19.37
CA ALA A 119 -1.76 -15.84 19.82
C ALA A 119 -1.41 -17.17 19.12
N ALA A 120 -2.41 -17.96 18.74
CA ALA A 120 -2.19 -19.24 18.06
C ALA A 120 -1.71 -19.03 16.61
N LEU A 121 -2.24 -18.02 15.94
CA LEU A 121 -1.74 -17.59 14.64
C LEU A 121 -0.34 -16.96 14.75
N ALA A 122 -0.13 -16.09 15.73
CA ALA A 122 1.18 -15.46 15.96
C ALA A 122 2.30 -16.48 16.20
N ALA A 123 2.00 -17.57 16.92
CA ALA A 123 2.94 -18.66 17.17
C ALA A 123 3.49 -19.29 15.87
N GLN A 124 2.73 -19.29 14.78
CA GLN A 124 3.16 -19.84 13.49
C GLN A 124 4.25 -18.99 12.81
N PHE A 125 4.40 -17.73 13.21
CA PHE A 125 5.38 -16.79 12.66
C PHE A 125 6.59 -16.59 13.59
N GLN A 126 6.61 -17.22 14.76
CA GLN A 126 7.73 -17.10 15.70
C GLN A 126 9.05 -17.53 15.05
N ASN A 127 10.10 -16.74 15.28
CA ASN A 127 11.43 -16.94 14.69
C ASN A 127 11.47 -16.93 13.15
N GLY A 128 10.38 -16.48 12.51
CA GLY A 128 10.25 -16.31 11.08
C GLY A 128 10.97 -15.08 10.54
N SER A 129 10.67 -14.72 9.30
CA SER A 129 11.18 -13.53 8.63
C SER A 129 10.03 -12.60 8.22
N PHE A 130 10.27 -11.30 8.22
CA PHE A 130 9.29 -10.29 7.80
C PHE A 130 9.90 -9.29 6.81
N ALA A 131 9.03 -8.70 6.00
CA ALA A 131 9.34 -7.52 5.20
C ALA A 131 8.12 -6.58 5.20
N THR A 132 8.34 -5.34 5.58
CA THR A 132 7.35 -4.26 5.56
C THR A 132 7.62 -3.40 4.33
N ILE A 133 6.65 -3.32 3.42
CA ILE A 133 6.79 -2.58 2.16
C ILE A 133 5.80 -1.42 2.15
N TYR A 134 6.29 -0.21 1.89
CA TYR A 134 5.48 1.00 1.78
C TYR A 134 5.16 1.29 0.31
N LEU A 135 3.87 1.38 -0.02
CA LEU A 135 3.38 1.87 -1.31
C LEU A 135 3.12 3.37 -1.19
N SER A 136 3.85 4.14 -1.96
CA SER A 136 3.65 5.58 -2.05
C SER A 136 2.49 5.91 -3.01
N PRO A 137 1.88 7.10 -2.92
CA PRO A 137 0.71 7.44 -3.74
C PRO A 137 0.92 7.33 -5.26
N LYS A 138 2.16 7.37 -5.75
CA LYS A 138 2.48 7.21 -7.18
C LYS A 138 2.51 5.77 -7.68
N ASP A 139 2.69 4.82 -6.76
CA ASP A 139 2.99 3.44 -7.11
C ASP A 139 1.73 2.73 -7.66
N TYR A 140 1.88 1.49 -8.09
CA TYR A 140 0.79 0.64 -8.52
C TYR A 140 0.14 -0.03 -7.29
N HIS A 141 -1.15 0.19 -7.07
CA HIS A 141 -1.85 -0.18 -5.84
C HIS A 141 -2.69 -1.47 -5.97
N ARG A 142 -2.21 -2.46 -6.74
CA ARG A 142 -2.73 -3.83 -6.62
C ARG A 142 -1.64 -4.73 -6.07
N ILE A 143 -2.02 -5.60 -5.15
CA ILE A 143 -1.13 -6.54 -4.48
C ILE A 143 -1.24 -7.88 -5.19
N HIS A 144 -0.08 -8.49 -5.48
CA HIS A 144 0.04 -9.81 -6.09
C HIS A 144 0.60 -10.82 -5.10
N MET A 145 0.42 -12.09 -5.41
CA MET A 145 0.97 -13.17 -4.59
C MET A 145 2.50 -13.25 -4.76
N PRO A 146 3.28 -13.36 -3.67
CA PRO A 146 4.74 -13.47 -3.74
C PRO A 146 5.22 -14.86 -4.17
N CYS A 147 4.36 -15.88 -4.07
CA CYS A 147 4.60 -17.26 -4.48
C CYS A 147 3.25 -17.99 -4.64
N ASP A 148 3.28 -19.23 -5.12
CA ASP A 148 2.10 -20.09 -5.13
C ASP A 148 1.60 -20.37 -3.69
N GLY A 149 0.28 -20.43 -3.52
CA GLY A 149 -0.33 -20.67 -2.22
C GLY A 149 -1.80 -21.04 -2.31
N ARG A 150 -2.34 -21.56 -1.20
CA ARG A 150 -3.76 -21.86 -1.04
C ARG A 150 -4.35 -20.97 0.04
N LEU A 151 -5.44 -20.28 -0.27
CA LEU A 151 -6.18 -19.47 0.71
C LEU A 151 -6.72 -20.39 1.83
N THR A 152 -6.42 -20.06 3.09
CA THR A 152 -6.86 -20.82 4.27
C THR A 152 -7.83 -20.06 5.16
N ARG A 153 -7.80 -18.71 5.14
CA ARG A 153 -8.62 -17.83 5.99
C ARG A 153 -8.92 -16.52 5.24
N MET A 154 -10.11 -15.96 5.47
CA MET A 154 -10.53 -14.61 5.02
C MET A 154 -10.58 -13.64 6.19
#